data_AF-A0A536JAX4-F1
#
_entry.id   AF-A0A536JAX4-F1
#
_cell.length_a   1.000
_cell.length_b   1.000
_cell.length_c   1.000
_cell.angle_alpha   90.00
_cell.angle_beta   90.00
_cell.angle_gamma   90.00
#
_symmetry.space_group_name_H-M   'P 1'
#
loop_
_entity.id
_entity.type
_entity.pdbx_description
1 polymer ?
#
loop_
_entity_poly.entity_id
_entity_poly.type
_entity_poly.pdbx_seq_one_letter_code
_entity_poly.pdbx_strand_id
1 'polypeptide(L)'
;MQVGTPLADVLWEHEANSGVREGDMDTNAVRERLERERADLAATVGRISERLAVPQLESGGDVALADQHPADVASETEARELDVARQRLFEDRIALIDEALRRLDRGEYGRCVICGKEIPPARLELVPETPYCVEDAEREQQSSAR
;
A
#
# COMPACT_ATOMS: atom_id res chain seq x y z
N MET A 1 46.01 -1.01 55.85
CA MET A 1 45.39 -2.22 55.28
C MET A 1 44.59 -1.79 54.06
N GLN A 2 45.01 -2.24 52.87
CA GLN A 2 44.18 -2.29 51.67
C GLN A 2 42.81 -2.88 52.02
N VAL A 3 41.73 -2.34 51.46
CA VAL A 3 41.10 -2.90 50.25
C VAL A 3 40.02 -1.93 49.77
N GLY A 4 40.09 -1.55 48.50
CA GLY A 4 38.97 -0.93 47.81
C GLY A 4 37.90 -1.98 47.48
N THR A 5 36.68 -1.51 47.30
CA THR A 5 35.76 -2.09 46.31
C THR A 5 35.13 -0.95 45.51
N PRO A 6 34.98 -1.12 44.19
CA PRO A 6 34.66 -0.06 43.24
C PRO A 6 33.14 0.07 43.01
N LEU A 7 32.75 1.26 42.55
CA LEU A 7 31.61 1.56 41.67
C LEU A 7 30.78 0.33 41.19
N ALA A 8 29.77 -0.11 41.94
CA ALA A 8 28.80 -1.08 41.43
C ALA A 8 27.41 -1.10 42.13
N ASP A 9 27.08 -0.14 43.01
CA ASP A 9 25.80 -0.12 43.75
C ASP A 9 25.06 1.21 43.60
N VAL A 10 24.92 1.70 42.36
CA VAL A 10 23.76 2.53 42.01
C VAL A 10 22.87 1.64 41.17
N LEU A 11 22.10 0.85 41.90
CA LEU A 11 21.01 0.02 41.41
C LEU A 11 20.15 0.86 40.46
N TRP A 12 20.03 0.37 39.23
CA TRP A 12 19.06 0.81 38.23
C TRP A 12 17.66 0.91 38.84
N GLU A 13 17.30 2.12 39.26
CA GLU A 13 15.91 2.49 39.49
C GLU A 13 15.25 2.62 38.13
N HIS A 14 14.63 1.51 37.71
CA HIS A 14 13.46 1.42 36.83
C HIS A 14 13.03 2.75 36.19
N GLU A 15 13.74 3.15 35.13
CA GLU A 15 13.14 3.96 34.09
C GLU A 15 12.07 3.08 33.43
N ALA A 16 10.81 3.34 33.80
CA ALA A 16 9.67 2.89 33.05
C ALA A 16 9.85 3.40 31.61
N ASN A 17 10.33 2.49 30.77
CA ASN A 17 10.71 2.65 29.38
C ASN A 17 9.52 3.16 28.55
N SER A 18 9.27 4.46 28.58
CA SER A 18 8.54 5.17 27.53
C SER A 18 9.47 5.27 26.33
N GLY A 19 9.57 4.16 25.60
CA GLY A 19 10.40 4.04 24.41
C GLY A 19 9.89 4.97 23.31
N VAL A 20 10.58 6.08 23.13
CA VAL A 20 10.69 6.71 21.81
C VAL A 20 12.14 6.53 21.41
N ARG A 21 12.39 5.58 20.50
CA ARG A 21 13.73 5.35 19.93
C ARG A 21 13.88 6.30 18.75
N GLU A 22 15.04 6.93 18.65
CA GLU A 22 15.40 7.83 17.57
C GLU A 22 15.26 7.11 16.21
N GLY A 23 14.17 7.39 15.49
CA GLY A 23 13.72 6.65 14.30
C GLY A 23 12.22 6.32 14.24
N ASP A 24 11.43 6.65 15.27
CA ASP A 24 9.99 6.33 15.32
C ASP A 24 9.17 7.15 14.31
N MET A 25 8.73 6.48 13.23
CA MET A 25 7.71 6.97 12.31
C MET A 25 6.37 7.12 13.05
N ASP A 26 5.74 8.30 12.96
CA ASP A 26 4.44 8.53 13.58
C ASP A 26 3.36 7.66 12.91
N THR A 27 2.98 6.59 13.59
CA THR A 27 2.01 5.59 13.11
C THR A 27 0.61 6.19 12.93
N ASN A 28 0.26 7.27 13.65
CA ASN A 28 -1.00 7.98 13.44
C ASN A 28 -0.96 8.77 12.13
N ALA A 29 0.13 9.49 11.87
CA ALA A 29 0.31 10.21 10.61
C ALA A 29 0.30 9.27 9.39
N VAL A 30 0.91 8.08 9.54
CA VAL A 30 0.86 7.02 8.52
C VAL A 30 -0.56 6.51 8.32
N ARG A 31 -1.29 6.22 9.41
CA ARG A 31 -2.69 5.78 9.34
C ARG A 31 -3.54 6.77 8.57
N GLU A 32 -3.49 8.04 8.94
CA GLU A 32 -4.27 9.08 8.26
C GLU A 32 -3.93 9.19 6.77
N ARG A 33 -2.64 9.05 6.41
CA ARG A 33 -2.22 9.04 5.01
C ARG A 33 -2.82 7.85 4.26
N LEU A 34 -2.73 6.65 4.82
CA LEU A 34 -3.27 5.43 4.23
C LEU A 34 -4.79 5.49 4.07
N GLU A 35 -5.51 6.02 5.07
CA GLU A 35 -6.97 6.18 5.00
C GLU A 35 -7.39 7.17 3.90
N ARG A 36 -6.67 8.29 3.74
CA ARG A 36 -6.91 9.23 2.65
C ARG A 36 -6.67 8.57 1.29
N GLU A 37 -5.52 7.91 1.12
CA GLU A 37 -5.18 7.24 -0.14
C GLU A 37 -6.18 6.13 -0.50
N ARG A 38 -6.63 5.35 0.49
CA ARG A 38 -7.69 4.36 0.32
C ARG A 38 -8.99 4.98 -0.17
N ALA A 39 -9.42 6.10 0.42
CA ALA A 39 -10.64 6.78 0.03
C ALA A 39 -10.56 7.31 -1.40
N ASP A 40 -9.43 7.90 -1.80
CA ASP A 40 -9.20 8.44 -3.13
C ASP A 40 -9.19 7.33 -4.20
N LEU A 41 -8.53 6.20 -3.92
CA LEU A 41 -8.51 5.03 -4.78
C LEU A 41 -9.91 4.42 -4.91
N ALA A 42 -10.64 4.26 -3.80
CA ALA A 42 -12.00 3.72 -3.82
C ALA A 42 -12.96 4.59 -4.64
N ALA A 43 -12.88 5.92 -4.51
CA ALA A 43 -13.65 6.85 -5.33
C ALA A 43 -13.30 6.72 -6.82
N THR A 44 -12.02 6.50 -7.13
CA THR A 44 -11.56 6.29 -8.51
C THR A 44 -12.03 4.97 -9.10
N VAL A 45 -11.96 3.87 -8.34
CA VAL A 45 -12.51 2.57 -8.72
C VAL A 45 -14.02 2.67 -8.97
N GLY A 46 -14.75 3.41 -8.13
CA GLY A 46 -16.18 3.66 -8.32
C GLY A 46 -16.50 4.31 -9.68
N ARG A 47 -15.76 5.37 -10.04
CA ARG A 47 -15.93 6.05 -11.35
C ARG A 47 -15.58 5.13 -12.54
N ILE A 48 -14.54 4.32 -12.42
CA ILE A 48 -14.16 3.36 -13.46
C ILE A 48 -15.26 2.29 -13.61
N SER A 49 -15.77 1.78 -12.50
CA SER A 49 -16.85 0.78 -12.47
C SER A 49 -18.12 1.31 -13.12
N GLU A 50 -18.49 2.56 -12.86
CA GLU A 50 -19.64 3.20 -13.49
C GLU A 50 -19.49 3.29 -15.01
N ARG A 51 -18.30 3.70 -15.50
CA ARG A 51 -18.02 3.73 -16.95
C ARG A 51 -18.05 2.34 -17.59
N LEU A 52 -17.55 1.32 -16.89
CA LEU A 52 -17.56 -0.07 -17.37
C LEU A 52 -18.96 -0.69 -17.32
N ALA A 53 -19.86 -0.22 -16.46
CA ALA A 53 -21.24 -0.71 -16.38
C ALA A 53 -22.08 -0.35 -17.61
N VAL A 54 -21.70 0.69 -18.35
CA VAL A 54 -22.37 1.07 -19.61
C VAL A 54 -22.05 0.02 -20.69
N PRO A 55 -23.07 -0.59 -21.32
CA PRO A 55 -22.87 -1.50 -22.44
C PRO A 55 -22.17 -0.79 -23.61
N GLN A 56 -21.23 -1.48 -24.26
CA GLN A 56 -20.49 -0.94 -25.42
C GLN A 56 -21.43 -0.43 -26.54
N LEU A 57 -22.59 -1.08 -26.71
CA LEU A 57 -23.60 -0.73 -27.70
C LEU A 57 -24.39 0.55 -27.36
N GLU A 58 -24.42 0.97 -26.10
CA GLU A 58 -25.16 2.16 -25.64
C GLU A 58 -24.26 3.39 -25.47
N SER A 59 -22.93 3.21 -25.46
CA SER A 59 -21.99 4.33 -25.36
C SER A 59 -21.94 5.19 -26.63
N GLY A 60 -22.39 4.65 -27.77
CA GLY A 60 -22.66 5.38 -29.02
C GLY A 60 -24.17 5.50 -29.25
N GLY A 61 -24.85 6.35 -28.48
CA GLY A 61 -26.31 6.41 -28.49
C GLY A 61 -26.92 6.62 -29.88
N ASP A 62 -28.01 5.91 -30.19
CA ASP A 62 -28.98 6.02 -31.31
C ASP A 62 -28.54 6.40 -32.75
N VAL A 63 -27.27 6.72 -33.00
CA VAL A 63 -26.67 6.88 -34.33
C VAL A 63 -26.00 5.58 -34.70
N ALA A 64 -26.81 4.69 -35.28
CA ALA A 64 -26.48 3.59 -36.15
C ALA A 64 -25.08 2.96 -35.97
N LEU A 65 -25.04 1.74 -35.43
CA LEU A 65 -23.97 0.74 -35.56
C LEU A 65 -23.42 0.55 -37.00
N ALA A 66 -24.06 1.14 -38.02
CA ALA A 66 -23.64 1.14 -39.41
C ALA A 66 -22.66 2.28 -39.79
N ASP A 67 -22.51 3.32 -38.95
CA ASP A 67 -21.67 4.51 -39.23
C ASP A 67 -20.43 4.61 -38.31
N GLN A 68 -20.23 3.64 -37.41
CA GLN A 68 -19.00 3.57 -36.62
C GLN A 68 -17.83 3.10 -37.48
N HIS A 69 -16.79 3.93 -37.63
CA HIS A 69 -15.59 3.51 -38.32
C HIS A 69 -14.87 2.41 -37.51
N PRO A 70 -14.31 1.37 -38.16
CA PRO A 70 -13.60 0.29 -37.47
C PRO A 70 -12.46 0.75 -36.54
N ALA A 71 -11.84 1.90 -36.85
CA ALA A 71 -10.82 2.53 -36.01
C ALA A 71 -11.38 3.05 -34.68
N ASP A 72 -12.59 3.63 -34.68
CA ASP A 72 -13.21 4.20 -33.48
C ASP A 72 -13.62 3.08 -32.52
N VAL A 73 -14.19 1.98 -33.04
CA VAL A 73 -14.53 0.79 -32.25
C VAL A 73 -13.29 0.15 -31.61
N ALA A 74 -12.17 0.12 -32.34
CA ALA A 74 -10.91 -0.37 -31.81
C ALA A 74 -10.39 0.52 -30.67
N SER A 75 -10.43 1.84 -30.83
CA SER A 75 -10.03 2.80 -29.78
C SER A 75 -10.91 2.72 -28.52
N GLU A 76 -12.22 2.54 -28.66
CA GLU A 76 -13.12 2.34 -27.52
C GLU A 76 -12.86 1.04 -26.77
N THR A 77 -12.55 -0.03 -27.50
CA THR A 77 -12.21 -1.33 -26.91
C THR A 77 -10.92 -1.24 -26.12
N GLU A 78 -9.87 -0.62 -26.69
CA GLU A 78 -8.60 -0.40 -26.00
C GLU A 78 -8.78 0.42 -24.71
N ALA A 79 -9.55 1.51 -24.77
CA ALA A 79 -9.84 2.33 -23.61
C ALA A 79 -10.53 1.53 -22.49
N ARG A 80 -11.45 0.64 -22.86
CA ARG A 80 -12.15 -0.25 -21.92
C ARG A 80 -11.21 -1.28 -21.29
N GLU A 81 -10.30 -1.86 -22.06
CA GLU A 81 -9.29 -2.80 -21.55
C GLU A 81 -8.34 -2.12 -20.54
N LEU A 82 -7.89 -0.90 -20.85
CA LEU A 82 -7.06 -0.10 -19.95
C LEU A 82 -7.78 0.22 -18.63
N ASP A 83 -9.08 0.47 -18.70
CA ASP A 83 -9.90 0.72 -17.51
C ASP A 83 -10.03 -0.51 -16.62
N VAL A 84 -10.23 -1.70 -17.20
CA VAL A 84 -10.26 -2.95 -16.45
C VAL A 84 -8.90 -3.21 -15.78
N ALA A 85 -7.79 -2.98 -16.49
CA ALA A 85 -6.46 -3.14 -15.92
C ALA A 85 -6.21 -2.15 -14.77
N ARG A 86 -6.60 -0.89 -14.94
CA ARG A 86 -6.48 0.15 -13.92
C ARG A 86 -7.34 -0.14 -12.69
N GLN A 87 -8.57 -0.61 -12.89
CA GLN A 87 -9.45 -1.01 -11.80
C GLN A 87 -8.79 -2.08 -10.93
N ARG A 88 -8.31 -3.17 -11.55
CA ARG A 88 -7.63 -4.26 -10.82
C ARG A 88 -6.42 -3.76 -10.04
N LEU A 89 -5.58 -2.93 -10.67
CA LEU A 89 -4.41 -2.34 -10.00
C LEU A 89 -4.79 -1.56 -8.75
N PHE A 90 -5.85 -0.75 -8.80
CA PHE A 90 -6.30 0.04 -7.66
C PHE A 90 -6.97 -0.82 -6.58
N GLU A 91 -7.72 -1.85 -6.97
CA GLU A 91 -8.28 -2.83 -6.03
C GLU A 91 -7.17 -3.59 -5.27
N ASP A 92 -6.13 -4.04 -5.96
CA ASP A 92 -4.96 -4.67 -5.34
C ASP A 92 -4.24 -3.72 -4.37
N ARG A 93 -4.09 -2.45 -4.77
CA ARG A 93 -3.49 -1.41 -3.93
C ARG A 93 -4.33 -1.15 -2.67
N ILE A 94 -5.65 -1.06 -2.80
CA ILE A 94 -6.57 -0.93 -1.65
C ILE A 94 -6.41 -2.11 -0.69
N ALA A 95 -6.31 -3.34 -1.21
CA ALA A 95 -6.10 -4.52 -0.38
C ALA A 95 -4.79 -4.46 0.42
N LEU A 96 -3.70 -3.98 -0.20
CA LEU A 96 -2.43 -3.74 0.49
C LEU A 96 -2.55 -2.66 1.58
N ILE A 97 -3.28 -1.58 1.31
CA ILE A 97 -3.55 -0.53 2.30
C ILE A 97 -4.36 -1.08 3.48
N ASP A 98 -5.40 -1.87 3.21
CA ASP A 98 -6.21 -2.51 4.26
C ASP A 98 -5.40 -3.46 5.13
N GLU A 99 -4.44 -4.20 4.55
CA GLU A 99 -3.49 -5.00 5.34
C GLU A 99 -2.52 -4.13 6.14
N ALA A 100 -2.02 -3.03 5.58
CA ALA A 100 -1.15 -2.11 6.30
C ALA A 100 -1.85 -1.48 7.52
N LEU A 101 -3.12 -1.06 7.37
CA LEU A 101 -3.96 -0.59 8.48
C LEU A 101 -4.15 -1.68 9.55
N ARG A 102 -4.42 -2.93 9.15
CA ARG A 102 -4.51 -4.05 10.11
C ARG A 102 -3.19 -4.31 10.83
N ARG A 103 -2.04 -4.16 10.17
CA ARG A 103 -0.72 -4.27 10.81
C ARG A 103 -0.46 -3.13 11.78
N LEU A 104 -0.93 -1.92 11.49
CA LEU A 104 -0.89 -0.80 12.44
C LEU A 104 -1.74 -1.11 13.68
N ASP A 105 -2.93 -1.69 13.52
CA ASP A 105 -3.80 -2.08 14.65
C ASP A 105 -3.16 -3.16 15.54
N ARG A 106 -2.37 -4.07 14.95
CA ARG A 106 -1.67 -5.15 15.67
C ARG A 106 -0.31 -4.74 16.24
N GLY A 107 0.19 -3.55 15.91
CA GLY A 107 1.56 -3.14 16.26
C GLY A 107 2.66 -3.91 15.49
N GLU A 108 2.31 -4.49 14.34
CA GLU A 108 3.23 -5.26 13.48
C GLU A 108 3.71 -4.45 12.26
N TYR A 109 3.26 -3.19 12.14
CA TYR A 109 3.65 -2.30 11.05
C TYR A 109 5.17 -2.07 11.04
N GLY A 110 5.73 -1.98 9.83
CA GLY A 110 7.17 -1.85 9.63
C GLY A 110 7.97 -3.15 9.73
N ARG A 111 7.32 -4.32 9.81
CA ARG A 111 7.98 -5.63 9.67
C ARG A 111 7.61 -6.33 8.36
N CYS A 112 8.60 -6.95 7.73
CA CYS A 112 8.42 -7.77 6.53
C CYS A 112 7.63 -9.03 6.87
N VAL A 113 6.57 -9.31 6.11
CA VAL A 113 5.70 -10.49 6.36
C VAL A 113 6.36 -11.82 5.95
N ILE A 114 7.44 -11.78 5.14
CA ILE A 114 8.15 -12.98 4.69
C ILE A 114 9.29 -13.33 5.64
N CYS A 115 10.24 -12.41 5.85
CA CYS A 115 11.43 -12.68 6.65
C CYS A 115 11.39 -12.15 8.09
N GLY A 116 10.37 -11.36 8.47
CA GLY A 116 10.22 -10.78 9.80
C GLY A 116 11.16 -9.61 10.13
N LYS A 117 12.07 -9.23 9.22
CA LYS A 117 12.99 -8.10 9.39
C LYS A 117 12.26 -6.76 9.36
N GLU A 118 12.86 -5.74 9.98
CA GLU A 118 12.37 -4.37 9.89
C GLU A 118 12.46 -3.84 8.46
N ILE A 119 11.41 -3.14 8.04
CA ILE A 119 11.34 -2.45 6.75
C ILE A 119 11.96 -1.07 6.95
N PRO A 120 12.92 -0.65 6.09
CA PRO A 120 13.55 0.65 6.23
C PRO A 120 12.52 1.80 6.25
N PRO A 121 12.64 2.79 7.15
CA PRO A 121 11.69 3.89 7.26
C PRO A 121 11.59 4.69 5.96
N ALA A 122 12.71 4.95 5.29
CA ALA A 122 12.74 5.60 3.97
C ALA A 122 11.89 4.86 2.91
N ARG A 123 11.75 3.53 3.03
CA ARG A 123 10.87 2.74 2.15
C ARG A 123 9.41 2.94 2.51
N LEU A 124 9.07 2.94 3.81
CA LEU A 124 7.71 3.17 4.30
C LEU A 124 7.24 4.62 4.05
N GLU A 125 8.16 5.57 3.99
CA GLU A 125 7.87 6.95 3.57
C GLU A 125 7.44 7.02 2.09
N LEU A 126 8.10 6.23 1.23
CA LEU A 126 7.79 6.17 -0.20
C LEU A 126 6.57 5.29 -0.51
N VAL A 127 6.49 4.12 0.12
CA VAL A 127 5.49 3.07 -0.14
C VAL A 127 4.96 2.53 1.21
N PRO A 128 4.07 3.26 1.88
CA PRO A 128 3.63 2.95 3.25
C PRO A 128 2.84 1.63 3.36
N GLU A 129 2.15 1.21 2.31
CA GLU A 129 1.39 -0.04 2.33
C GLU A 129 2.25 -1.30 2.15
N THR A 130 3.54 -1.16 1.85
CA THR A 130 4.38 -2.31 1.49
C THR A 130 4.43 -3.35 2.64
N PRO A 131 4.20 -4.64 2.35
CA PRO A 131 4.36 -5.69 3.34
C PRO A 131 5.78 -6.30 3.38
N TYR A 132 6.68 -5.83 2.50
CA TYR A 132 7.95 -6.49 2.25
C TYR A 132 9.14 -5.55 2.45
N CYS A 133 10.26 -6.12 2.92
CA CYS A 133 11.57 -5.46 2.81
C CYS A 133 12.02 -5.44 1.34
N VAL A 134 13.10 -4.71 1.04
CA VAL A 134 13.59 -4.52 -0.34
C VAL A 134 13.90 -5.86 -0.99
N GLU A 135 14.61 -6.75 -0.29
CA GLU A 135 15.07 -8.02 -0.83
C GLU A 135 13.92 -9.01 -1.09
N ASP A 136 12.90 -9.01 -0.24
CA ASP A 136 11.69 -9.84 -0.42
C ASP A 136 10.80 -9.28 -1.53
N ALA A 137 10.68 -7.96 -1.64
CA ALA A 137 9.93 -7.32 -2.72
C ALA A 137 10.53 -7.61 -4.09
N GLU A 138 11.85 -7.56 -4.21
CA GLU A 138 12.56 -7.90 -5.45
C GLU A 138 12.36 -9.37 -5.85
N ARG A 139 12.36 -10.28 -4.87
CA ARG A 139 12.07 -11.71 -5.12
C ARG A 139 10.65 -11.93 -5.64
N GLU A 140 9.66 -11.29 -5.02
CA GLU A 140 8.26 -11.42 -5.40
C GLU A 140 8.01 -10.89 -6.82
N GLN A 141 8.62 -9.76 -7.18
CA GLN A 141 8.53 -9.19 -8.53
C GLN A 141 9.12 -10.12 -9.59
N GLN A 142 10.21 -10.80 -9.27
CA GLN A 142 10.85 -11.75 -10.19
C GLN A 142 10.03 -13.03 -10.36
N SER A 143 9.31 -13.49 -9.34
CA SER A 143 8.39 -14.63 -9.47
C SER A 143 7.14 -14.29 -10.25
N SER A 144 6.59 -13.08 -10.09
CA SER A 144 5.39 -12.65 -10.83
C SER A 144 5.65 -12.39 -12.32
N ALA A 145 6.92 -12.18 -12.70
CA ALA A 145 7.33 -11.92 -14.08
C ALA A 145 7.66 -13.19 -14.88
N ARG A 146 7.51 -14.38 -14.28
CA ARG A 146 7.72 -15.69 -14.92
C ARG A 146 6.41 -16.36 -15.23
#